data_AF-A0A151NUH0-F1
#
_entry.id   AF-A0A151NUH0-F1
#
_cell.length_a   1.000
_cell.length_b   1.000
_cell.length_c   1.000
_cell.angle_alpha   90.00
_cell.angle_beta   90.00
_cell.angle_gamma   90.00
#
_symmetry.space_group_name_H-M   'P 1'
#
loop_
_entity.id
_entity.type
_entity.pdbx_description
1 polymer ?
#
loop_
_entity_poly.entity_id
_entity_poly.type
_entity_poly.pdbx_seq_one_letter_code
_entity_poly.pdbx_strand_id
1 'polypeptide(L)'
;MSNLRSTHPHFVRCIIPNETKTPGAMEHELVLHQLRCNGVLEGIRICRKGFPSRIIYGDFKQRYRVLNASAIPEGQFIDSKKASEKLLGSIDVDHTQYKFGHTKVQGRLFF
;
A
#
# COMPACT_ATOMS: atom_id res chain seq x y z
N MET A 1 -9.71 23.20 19.12
CA MET A 1 -9.75 21.98 18.28
C MET A 1 -11.11 21.72 17.61
N SER A 2 -12.21 22.41 17.97
CA SER A 2 -13.54 22.20 17.40
C SER A 2 -13.59 22.35 15.87
N ASN A 3 -13.06 23.45 15.32
CA ASN A 3 -13.06 23.71 13.87
C ASN A 3 -12.24 22.70 13.04
N LEU A 4 -11.14 22.16 13.59
CA LEU A 4 -10.34 21.14 12.89
C LEU A 4 -11.02 19.77 12.89
N ARG A 5 -11.89 19.49 13.87
CA ARG A 5 -12.65 18.24 13.95
C ARG A 5 -13.86 18.23 13.02
N SER A 6 -14.34 19.39 12.59
CA SER A 6 -15.48 19.54 11.67
C SER A 6 -15.08 19.52 10.19
N THR A 7 -13.82 19.28 9.86
CA THR A 7 -13.31 19.26 8.47
C THR A 7 -12.70 17.91 8.11
N HIS A 8 -12.42 17.69 6.82
CA HIS A 8 -11.59 16.59 6.36
C HIS A 8 -10.12 17.03 6.39
N PRO A 9 -9.29 16.50 7.30
CA PRO A 9 -7.93 16.99 7.47
C PRO A 9 -7.00 16.48 6.36
N HIS A 10 -6.15 17.37 5.87
CA HIS A 10 -5.02 17.04 5.01
C HIS A 10 -3.73 17.39 5.74
N PHE A 11 -2.74 16.50 5.69
CA PHE A 11 -1.48 16.67 6.41
C PHE A 11 -0.33 16.86 5.43
N VAL A 12 0.44 17.94 5.60
CA VAL A 12 1.69 18.20 4.88
C VAL A 12 2.82 18.27 5.91
N ARG A 13 3.90 17.51 5.70
CA ARG A 13 5.08 17.48 6.57
C ARG A 13 6.29 17.95 5.78
N CYS A 14 6.84 19.10 6.15
CA CYS A 14 8.09 19.59 5.59
C CYS A 14 9.28 18.88 6.25
N ILE A 15 10.36 18.65 5.49
CA ILE A 15 11.60 18.02 5.95
C ILE A 15 12.76 18.95 5.63
N ILE A 16 13.59 19.22 6.63
CA ILE A 16 14.87 19.92 6.46
C ILE A 16 15.93 18.86 6.14
N PRO A 17 16.58 18.90 4.96
CA PRO A 17 17.49 17.84 4.56
C PRO A 17 18.87 17.95 5.21
N ASN A 18 19.34 19.16 5.56
CA ASN A 18 20.62 19.42 6.21
C ASN A 18 20.61 20.79 6.90
N GLU A 19 21.51 21.03 7.84
CA GLU A 19 21.62 22.32 8.55
C GLU A 19 22.48 23.34 7.80
N THR A 20 23.38 22.86 6.93
CA THR A 20 24.33 23.69 6.17
C THR A 20 23.70 24.45 5.00
N LYS A 21 22.40 24.26 4.74
CA LYS A 21 21.64 24.83 3.61
C LYS A 21 22.24 24.48 2.24
N THR A 22 22.91 23.34 2.16
CA THR A 22 23.54 22.86 0.93
C THR A 22 22.49 22.15 0.07
N PRO A 23 22.23 22.59 -1.18
CA PRO A 23 21.30 21.90 -2.05
C PRO A 23 21.82 20.49 -2.39
N GLY A 24 20.93 19.49 -2.40
CA GLY A 24 21.27 18.10 -2.74
C GLY A 24 21.98 17.30 -1.64
N ALA A 25 22.42 17.93 -0.55
CA ALA A 25 22.96 17.23 0.61
C ALA A 25 21.86 16.75 1.56
N MET A 26 22.02 15.58 2.17
CA MET A 26 21.09 15.05 3.17
C MET A 26 21.82 14.45 4.37
N GLU A 27 21.43 14.90 5.56
CA GLU A 27 21.89 14.41 6.84
C GLU A 27 20.88 13.39 7.39
N HIS A 28 21.27 12.11 7.39
CA HIS A 28 20.37 11.00 7.68
C HIS A 28 19.79 11.05 9.10
N GLU A 29 20.61 11.32 10.11
CA GLU A 29 20.15 11.41 11.51
C GLU A 29 19.15 12.54 11.72
N LEU A 30 19.40 13.72 11.13
CA LEU A 30 18.50 14.88 11.18
C LEU A 30 17.14 14.54 10.56
N VAL A 31 17.13 13.92 9.38
CA VAL A 31 15.89 13.53 8.70
C VAL A 31 15.17 12.41 9.46
N LEU A 32 15.89 11.40 9.96
CA LEU A 32 15.32 10.32 10.76
C LEU A 32 14.66 10.83 12.05
N HIS A 33 15.29 11.78 12.73
CA HIS A 33 14.73 12.44 13.89
C HIS A 33 13.41 13.15 13.54
N GLN A 34 13.38 13.94 12.46
CA GLN A 34 12.15 14.58 11.97
C GLN A 34 11.05 13.58 11.62
N LEU A 35 11.38 12.47 10.96
CA LEU A 35 10.38 11.44 10.59
C LEU A 35 9.75 10.78 11.83
N ARG A 36 10.52 10.61 12.91
CA ARG A 36 10.02 10.12 14.21
C ARG A 36 9.13 11.16 14.87
N CYS A 37 9.63 12.38 15.06
CA CYS A 37 8.92 13.44 15.80
C CYS A 37 7.68 13.97 15.07
N ASN A 38 7.70 14.03 13.73
CA ASN A 38 6.54 14.45 12.93
C ASN A 38 5.45 13.37 12.82
N GLY A 39 5.66 12.20 13.43
CA GLY A 39 4.74 11.09 13.42
C GLY A 39 4.62 10.40 12.06
N VAL A 40 5.58 10.60 11.13
CA VAL A 40 5.55 9.94 9.82
C VAL A 40 5.75 8.44 9.97
N LEU A 41 6.73 8.02 10.78
CA LEU A 41 6.94 6.59 11.07
C LEU A 41 5.75 5.97 11.80
N GLU A 42 5.10 6.73 12.68
CA GLU A 42 3.91 6.30 13.40
C GLU A 42 2.71 6.15 12.47
N GLY A 43 2.53 7.07 11.53
CA GLY A 43 1.54 6.97 10.46
C GLY A 43 1.76 5.72 9.61
N ILE A 44 3.01 5.44 9.21
CA ILE A 44 3.38 4.21 8.49
C ILE A 44 3.03 2.98 9.34
N ARG A 45 3.37 2.98 10.63
CA ARG A 45 3.08 1.88 11.56
C ARG A 45 1.59 1.58 11.65
N ILE A 46 0.75 2.62 11.77
CA ILE A 46 -0.71 2.47 11.80
C ILE A 46 -1.23 1.95 10.46
N CYS A 47 -0.77 2.52 9.34
CA CYS A 47 -1.13 2.06 7.99
C CYS A 47 -0.79 0.56 7.78
N ARG A 48 0.34 0.09 8.33
CA ARG A 48 0.76 -1.31 8.28
C ARG A 48 -0.12 -2.26 9.08
N LYS A 49 -0.86 -1.79 10.09
CA LYS A 49 -1.85 -2.61 10.79
C LYS A 49 -3.10 -2.89 9.93
N GLY A 50 -3.36 -2.04 8.93
CA GLY A 50 -4.42 -2.21 7.95
C GLY A 50 -3.94 -2.91 6.67
N PHE A 51 -4.58 -2.56 5.55
CA PHE A 51 -4.22 -3.05 4.20
C PHE A 51 -3.84 -1.85 3.32
N PRO A 52 -2.58 -1.38 3.40
CA PRO A 52 -2.13 -0.18 2.71
C PRO A 52 -1.97 -0.39 1.21
N SER A 53 -1.68 -1.61 0.75
CA SER A 53 -1.59 -1.93 -0.67
C SER A 53 -3.00 -2.13 -1.25
N ARG A 54 -3.31 -1.45 -2.35
CA ARG A 54 -4.62 -1.52 -3.01
C ARG A 54 -4.44 -1.58 -4.53
N ILE A 55 -4.72 -2.74 -5.12
CA ILE A 55 -4.52 -3.00 -6.55
C ILE A 55 -5.86 -3.29 -7.21
N ILE A 56 -6.14 -2.67 -8.35
CA ILE A 56 -7.37 -2.92 -9.11
C ILE A 56 -7.37 -4.36 -9.63
N TYR A 57 -8.52 -5.02 -9.65
CA TYR A 57 -8.60 -6.42 -10.06
C TYR A 57 -8.04 -6.71 -11.47
N GLY A 58 -8.25 -5.81 -12.42
CA GLY A 58 -7.68 -5.92 -13.77
C GLY A 58 -6.15 -5.94 -13.76
N ASP A 59 -5.55 -4.95 -13.09
CA ASP A 59 -4.10 -4.84 -12.94
C ASP A 59 -3.53 -6.03 -12.18
N PHE A 60 -4.22 -6.48 -11.12
CA PHE A 60 -3.81 -7.63 -10.33
C PHE A 60 -3.78 -8.90 -11.18
N LYS A 61 -4.86 -9.17 -11.93
CA LYS A 61 -4.95 -10.28 -12.87
C LYS A 61 -3.81 -10.22 -13.89
N GLN A 62 -3.60 -9.09 -14.55
CA GLN A 62 -2.58 -8.97 -15.60
C GLN A 62 -1.17 -9.14 -15.05
N ARG A 63 -0.86 -8.53 -13.89
CA ARG A 63 0.48 -8.54 -13.30
C ARG A 63 0.85 -9.88 -12.69
N TYR A 64 -0.08 -10.54 -12.00
CA TYR A 64 0.21 -11.73 -11.20
C TYR A 64 -0.25 -13.04 -11.83
N ARG A 65 -0.82 -13.03 -13.04
CA ARG A 65 -1.16 -14.25 -13.80
C ARG A 65 0.01 -15.22 -13.92
N VAL A 66 1.24 -14.71 -13.97
CA VAL A 66 2.47 -15.50 -14.07
C VAL A 66 2.66 -16.46 -12.89
N LEU A 67 2.07 -16.17 -11.73
CA LEU A 67 2.19 -17.01 -10.53
C LEU A 67 1.48 -18.35 -10.70
N ASN A 68 0.38 -18.39 -11.47
CA ASN A 68 -0.32 -19.61 -11.83
C ASN A 68 -1.16 -19.39 -13.09
N ALA A 69 -0.57 -19.65 -14.26
CA ALA A 69 -1.24 -19.45 -15.54
C ALA A 69 -2.46 -20.38 -15.72
N SER A 70 -2.43 -21.58 -15.12
CA SER A 70 -3.53 -22.56 -15.19
C SER A 70 -4.77 -22.11 -14.42
N ALA A 71 -4.61 -21.29 -13.37
CA ALA A 71 -5.74 -20.74 -12.60
C ALA A 71 -6.57 -19.71 -13.39
N ILE A 72 -5.99 -19.11 -14.44
CA ILE A 72 -6.63 -18.08 -15.28
C ILE A 72 -6.47 -18.48 -16.77
N PRO A 73 -7.36 -19.34 -17.29
CA PRO A 73 -7.32 -19.81 -18.68
C PRO A 73 -7.42 -18.66 -19.68
N GLU A 74 -6.64 -18.77 -20.75
CA GLU A 74 -6.63 -17.82 -21.86
C GLU A 74 -7.91 -17.97 -22.70
N GLY A 75 -8.53 -16.86 -23.12
CA GLY A 75 -9.72 -16.86 -23.97
C GLY A 75 -11.07 -17.03 -23.26
N GLN A 76 -11.10 -17.35 -21.96
CA GLN A 76 -12.33 -17.35 -21.17
C GLN A 76 -12.59 -15.97 -20.52
N PHE A 77 -13.79 -15.44 -20.71
CA PHE A 77 -14.22 -14.23 -20.01
C PHE A 77 -14.48 -14.54 -18.53
N ILE A 78 -13.43 -14.46 -17.72
CA ILE A 78 -13.52 -14.53 -16.26
C ILE A 78 -13.47 -13.12 -15.70
N ASP A 79 -14.47 -12.81 -14.89
CA ASP A 79 -14.52 -11.61 -14.06
C ASP A 79 -13.22 -11.42 -13.27
N SER A 80 -12.65 -10.23 -13.32
CA SER A 80 -11.32 -9.96 -12.77
C SER A 80 -11.25 -10.20 -11.26
N LYS A 81 -12.36 -10.01 -10.52
CA LYS A 81 -12.41 -10.33 -9.09
C LYS A 81 -12.34 -11.83 -8.87
N LYS A 82 -13.19 -12.62 -9.56
CA LYS A 82 -13.13 -14.10 -9.47
C LYS A 82 -11.78 -14.66 -9.91
N ALA A 83 -11.14 -14.09 -10.94
CA ALA A 83 -9.81 -14.49 -11.36
C ALA A 83 -8.76 -14.24 -10.26
N SER A 84 -8.85 -13.09 -9.59
CA SER A 84 -7.94 -12.74 -8.49
C SER A 84 -8.15 -13.64 -7.26
N GLU A 85 -9.40 -13.98 -6.95
CA GLU A 85 -9.77 -14.95 -5.90
C GLU A 85 -9.20 -16.35 -6.19
N LYS A 86 -9.37 -16.86 -7.41
CA LYS A 86 -8.81 -18.15 -7.83
C LYS A 86 -7.29 -18.16 -7.80
N LEU A 87 -6.65 -17.11 -8.29
CA LEU A 87 -5.19 -17.01 -8.32
C LEU A 87 -4.63 -17.05 -6.89
N LEU A 88 -5.14 -16.20 -6.00
CA LEU A 88 -4.70 -16.14 -4.60
C LEU A 88 -5.05 -17.41 -3.80
N GLY A 89 -6.14 -18.09 -4.14
CA GLY A 89 -6.47 -19.40 -3.57
C GLY A 89 -5.64 -20.56 -4.10
N SER A 90 -4.94 -20.37 -5.22
CA SER A 90 -4.11 -21.41 -5.85
C SER A 90 -2.64 -21.37 -5.45
N ILE A 91 -2.25 -20.36 -4.67
CA ILE A 91 -0.89 -20.16 -4.17
C ILE A 91 -0.87 -20.27 -2.66
N ASP A 92 0.24 -20.73 -2.10
CA ASP A 92 0.43 -20.87 -0.66
C ASP A 92 0.78 -19.51 -0.03
N VAL A 93 -0.24 -18.67 0.16
CA VAL A 93 -0.12 -17.36 0.81
C VAL A 93 -1.11 -17.28 1.96
N ASP A 94 -0.66 -16.73 3.09
CA ASP A 94 -1.50 -16.49 4.25
C ASP A 94 -2.71 -15.62 3.89
N HIS A 95 -3.90 -16.22 3.93
CA HIS A 95 -5.18 -15.58 3.62
C HIS A 95 -5.53 -14.41 4.55
N THR A 96 -4.84 -14.24 5.68
CA THR A 96 -5.02 -13.07 6.56
C THR A 96 -4.27 -11.82 6.08
N GLN A 97 -3.32 -11.97 5.15
CA GLN A 97 -2.51 -10.89 4.60
C GLN A 97 -3.23 -10.09 3.51
N TYR A 98 -4.39 -10.55 3.04
CA TYR A 98 -5.14 -9.84 2.01
C TYR A 98 -6.66 -9.89 2.23
N LYS A 99 -7.37 -8.97 1.58
CA LYS A 99 -8.83 -8.89 1.55
C LYS A 99 -9.33 -8.46 0.17
N PHE A 100 -10.53 -8.90 -0.17
CA PHE A 100 -11.21 -8.52 -1.40
C PHE A 100 -12.17 -7.36 -1.14
N GLY A 101 -11.87 -6.20 -1.73
CA GLY A 101 -12.81 -5.07 -1.75
C GLY A 101 -13.82 -5.19 -2.89
N HIS A 102 -14.65 -4.16 -3.07
CA HIS A 102 -15.60 -4.10 -4.19
C HIS A 102 -14.89 -4.04 -5.55
N THR A 103 -13.83 -3.24 -5.67
CA THR A 103 -13.13 -2.98 -6.94
C THR A 103 -11.63 -3.30 -6.92
N LYS A 104 -11.07 -3.64 -5.75
CA LYS A 104 -9.62 -3.78 -5.54
C LYS A 104 -9.29 -4.95 -4.62
N VAL A 105 -8.16 -5.60 -4.85
CA VAL A 105 -7.47 -6.45 -3.87
C VAL A 105 -6.73 -5.54 -2.89
N GLN A 106 -6.92 -5.77 -1.60
CA GLN A 106 -6.27 -5.03 -0.53
C GLN A 106 -5.26 -5.94 0.17
N GLY A 107 -3.98 -5.61 0.11
CA GLY A 107 -2.90 -6.40 0.71
C GLY A 107 -2.26 -5.67 1.89
N ARG A 108 -1.74 -6.44 2.85
CA ARG A 108 -0.77 -5.92 3.81
C ARG A 108 0.50 -5.52 3.08
N LEU A 109 1.25 -4.57 3.64
CA LEU A 109 2.60 -4.28 3.16
C LEU A 109 3.39 -5.59 3.23
N PHE A 110 4.05 -5.99 2.14
CA PHE A 110 4.63 -7.32 1.91
C PHE A 110 3.64 -8.43 1.48
N PHE A 111 2.94 -8.19 0.37
CA PHE A 111 2.95 -9.20 -0.70
C PHE A 111 4.37 -9.30 -1.27
#